data_AF-A0A370NX03-F1
#
_entry.id   AF-A0A370NX03-F1
#
_cell.length_a   1.000
_cell.length_b   1.000
_cell.length_c   1.000
_cell.angle_alpha   90.00
_cell.angle_beta   90.00
_cell.angle_gamma   90.00
#
_symmetry.space_group_name_H-M   'P 1'
#
loop_
_entity.id
_entity.type
_entity.pdbx_description
1 polymer ?
#
loop_
_entity_poly.entity_id
_entity_poly.type
_entity_poly.pdbx_seq_one_letter_code
_entity_poly.pdbx_strand_id
1 'polypeptide(L)'
;MENAIAAIEDELAKVPASVHRIAIASDDPNVHAIARAAGVSAAATSIGRDAVEQVFAPQSAVALGRPPSFETLPDDPSFIAALLLVRELMHHLDIASIHIDERGQAGSKG
;
A
#
# COMPACT_ATOMS: atom_id res chain seq x y z
N MET A 1 -8.91 -10.19 -8.27
CA MET A 1 -8.68 -9.02 -7.39
C MET A 1 -9.79 -8.87 -6.37
N GLU A 2 -11.05 -8.74 -6.78
CA GLU A 2 -12.19 -8.59 -5.84
C GLU A 2 -12.21 -9.69 -4.76
N ASN A 3 -11.98 -10.95 -5.12
CA ASN A 3 -11.88 -12.04 -4.13
C ASN A 3 -10.76 -11.84 -3.10
N ALA A 4 -9.64 -11.21 -3.48
CA ALA A 4 -8.55 -10.93 -2.55
C ALA A 4 -8.89 -9.77 -1.62
N ILE A 5 -9.58 -8.74 -2.14
CA ILE A 5 -10.10 -7.63 -1.34
C ILE A 5 -11.09 -8.17 -0.30
N ALA A 6 -12.11 -8.91 -0.72
CA ALA A 6 -13.11 -9.48 0.19
C ALA A 6 -12.48 -10.33 1.30
N ALA A 7 -11.46 -11.14 0.97
CA ALA A 7 -10.75 -11.93 1.97
C ALA A 7 -9.98 -11.06 2.99
N ILE A 8 -9.39 -9.95 2.55
CA ILE A 8 -8.71 -9.00 3.45
C ILE A 8 -9.73 -8.27 4.33
N GLU A 9 -10.84 -7.81 3.75
CA GLU A 9 -11.93 -7.14 4.48
C GLU A 9 -12.51 -8.05 5.58
N ASP A 10 -12.72 -9.34 5.28
CA ASP A 10 -13.21 -10.34 6.23
C ASP A 10 -12.29 -10.51 7.44
N GLU A 11 -10.96 -10.48 7.23
CA GLU A 11 -10.01 -10.54 8.34
C GLU A 11 -9.95 -9.22 9.13
N LEU A 12 -10.00 -8.07 8.44
CA LEU A 12 -10.01 -6.76 9.08
C LEU A 12 -11.28 -6.53 9.90
N ALA A 13 -12.42 -7.10 9.52
CA ALA A 13 -13.67 -7.03 10.28
C ALA A 13 -13.57 -7.69 11.68
N LYS A 14 -12.62 -8.60 11.87
CA LYS A 14 -12.38 -9.29 13.16
C LYS A 14 -11.46 -8.49 14.09
N VAL A 15 -10.84 -7.43 13.58
CA VAL A 15 -9.84 -6.65 14.30
C VAL A 15 -10.52 -5.80 15.40
N PRO A 16 -10.00 -5.78 16.64
CA PRO A 16 -10.61 -5.01 17.72
C PRO A 16 -10.69 -3.50 17.45
N ALA A 17 -11.74 -2.86 17.95
CA ALA A 17 -11.90 -1.40 17.90
C ALA A 17 -10.70 -0.62 18.49
N SER A 18 -9.98 -1.23 19.44
CA SER A 18 -8.83 -0.61 20.11
C SER A 18 -7.62 -0.33 19.21
N VAL A 19 -7.54 -0.96 18.02
CA VAL A 19 -6.45 -0.71 17.07
C VAL A 19 -6.86 0.17 15.89
N HIS A 20 -8.06 0.77 15.93
CA HIS A 20 -8.45 1.76 14.93
C HIS A 20 -7.75 3.10 15.23
N ARG A 21 -7.39 3.85 14.17
CA ARG A 21 -6.73 5.17 14.22
C ARG A 21 -5.38 5.17 14.95
N ILE A 22 -4.75 4.02 15.11
CA ILE A 22 -3.40 3.94 15.69
C ILE A 22 -2.36 4.48 14.71
N ALA A 23 -1.26 4.98 15.24
CA ALA A 23 -0.09 5.31 14.44
C ALA A 23 0.61 4.02 14.00
N ILE A 24 0.96 3.93 12.72
CA ILE A 24 1.67 2.79 12.12
C ILE A 24 2.93 3.29 11.45
N ALA A 25 4.02 2.55 11.65
CA ALA A 25 5.27 2.69 10.91
C ALA A 25 5.56 1.38 10.19
N SER A 26 6.21 1.46 9.03
CA SER A 26 6.63 0.30 8.26
C SER A 26 7.96 0.57 7.58
N ASP A 27 8.85 -0.44 7.61
CA ASP A 27 10.08 -0.53 6.83
C ASP A 27 9.93 -1.51 5.64
N ASP A 28 8.70 -1.99 5.38
CA ASP A 28 8.46 -2.99 4.33
C ASP A 28 8.75 -2.40 2.94
N PRO A 29 9.58 -3.09 2.12
CA PRO A 29 10.01 -2.58 0.82
C PRO A 29 8.85 -2.34 -0.16
N ASN A 30 7.72 -3.04 -0.03
CA ASN A 30 6.53 -2.81 -0.83
C ASN A 30 5.79 -1.54 -0.38
N VAL A 31 5.77 -1.19 0.90
CA VAL A 31 5.23 0.11 1.37
C VAL A 31 6.06 1.25 0.79
N HIS A 32 7.39 1.11 0.77
CA HIS A 32 8.27 2.06 0.08
C HIS A 32 8.00 2.11 -1.43
N ALA A 33 7.75 0.97 -2.08
CA ALA A 33 7.44 0.90 -3.50
C ALA A 33 6.11 1.59 -3.83
N ILE A 34 5.08 1.40 -3.00
CA ILE A 34 3.78 2.07 -3.14
C ILE A 34 3.94 3.58 -3.00
N ALA A 35 4.73 4.05 -2.02
CA ALA A 35 5.02 5.47 -1.87
C ALA A 35 5.69 6.06 -3.12
N ARG A 36 6.71 5.39 -3.67
CA ARG A 36 7.35 5.81 -4.92
C ARG A 36 6.38 5.83 -6.10
N ALA A 37 5.54 4.80 -6.23
CA ALA A 37 4.53 4.70 -7.26
C ALA A 37 3.46 5.81 -7.17
N ALA A 38 3.15 6.26 -5.96
CA ALA A 38 2.25 7.38 -5.71
C ALA A 38 2.89 8.76 -5.99
N GLY A 39 4.16 8.81 -6.44
CA GLY A 39 4.89 10.06 -6.65
C GLY A 39 5.29 10.77 -5.35
N VAL A 40 5.24 10.06 -4.21
CA VAL A 40 5.68 10.61 -2.92
C VAL A 40 7.20 10.78 -2.95
N SER A 41 7.67 11.96 -2.55
CA SER A 41 9.10 12.28 -2.48
C SER A 41 9.85 11.27 -1.62
N ALA A 42 11.08 10.92 -2.02
CA ALA A 42 11.95 10.07 -1.22
C ALA A 42 12.30 10.67 0.16
N ALA A 43 12.14 11.98 0.34
CA ALA A 43 12.32 12.67 1.62
C ALA A 43 11.04 12.69 2.49
N ALA A 44 9.92 12.20 1.96
CA ALA A 44 8.68 12.13 2.73
C ALA A 44 8.78 11.02 3.77
N THR A 45 8.32 11.31 4.98
CA THR A 45 8.33 10.38 6.10
C THR A 45 7.02 9.62 6.24
N SER A 46 6.05 9.80 5.33
CA SER A 46 4.78 9.09 5.38
C SER A 46 4.08 9.04 4.03
N ILE A 47 3.19 8.06 3.89
CA ILE A 47 2.24 7.94 2.78
C ILE A 47 0.81 8.05 3.32
N GLY A 48 -0.01 8.88 2.67
CA GLY A 48 -1.41 9.08 3.02
C GLY A 48 -2.37 8.18 2.25
N ARG A 49 -3.60 8.02 2.76
CA ARG A 49 -4.66 7.19 2.15
C ARG A 49 -4.92 7.55 0.69
N ASP A 50 -5.05 8.83 0.38
CA ASP A 50 -5.32 9.30 -0.98
C ASP A 50 -4.20 8.92 -1.97
N ALA A 51 -2.94 8.96 -1.51
CA ALA A 51 -1.80 8.58 -2.33
C ALA A 51 -1.83 7.07 -2.67
N VAL A 52 -2.25 6.23 -1.74
CA VAL A 52 -2.47 4.79 -1.96
C VAL A 52 -3.59 4.56 -2.99
N GLU A 53 -4.70 5.31 -2.90
CA GLU A 53 -5.80 5.21 -3.88
C GLU A 53 -5.36 5.57 -5.30
N GLN A 54 -4.48 6.56 -5.47
CA GLN A 54 -3.96 6.92 -6.79
C GLN A 54 -3.17 5.78 -7.43
N VAL A 55 -2.51 4.93 -6.63
CA VAL A 55 -1.79 3.75 -7.12
C VAL A 55 -2.75 2.58 -7.38
N PHE A 56 -3.80 2.45 -6.57
CA PHE A 56 -4.81 1.40 -6.75
C PHE A 56 -5.65 1.60 -8.01
N ALA A 57 -6.08 2.82 -8.34
CA ALA A 57 -7.03 3.06 -9.43
C ALA A 57 -6.56 2.51 -10.79
N PRO A 58 -5.30 2.69 -11.23
CA PRO A 58 -4.82 2.07 -12.47
C PRO A 58 -4.72 0.54 -12.39
N GLN A 59 -4.31 -0.02 -11.24
CA GLN A 59 -4.26 -1.49 -11.05
C GLN A 59 -5.65 -2.11 -11.15
N SER A 60 -6.65 -1.45 -10.57
CA SER A 60 -8.05 -1.83 -10.68
C SER A 60 -8.52 -1.87 -12.13
N ALA A 61 -8.22 -0.81 -12.89
CA ALA A 61 -8.58 -0.74 -14.30
C ALA A 61 -7.92 -1.87 -15.13
N VAL A 62 -6.65 -2.19 -14.87
CA VAL A 62 -5.93 -3.26 -15.57
C VAL A 62 -6.56 -4.62 -15.32
N ALA A 63 -6.90 -4.95 -14.08
CA ALA A 63 -7.54 -6.23 -13.77
C ALA A 63 -8.96 -6.37 -14.35
N LEU A 64 -9.63 -5.24 -14.63
CA LEU A 64 -10.90 -5.19 -15.36
C LEU A 64 -10.73 -5.29 -16.89
N GLY A 65 -9.51 -5.54 -17.38
CA GLY A 65 -9.21 -5.76 -18.79
C GLY A 65 -8.81 -4.51 -19.57
N ARG A 66 -8.57 -3.37 -18.90
CA ARG A 66 -7.96 -2.21 -19.55
C ARG A 66 -6.50 -2.54 -19.88
N PRO A 67 -6.00 -2.21 -21.09
CA PRO A 67 -4.58 -2.37 -21.38
C PRO A 67 -3.75 -1.51 -20.40
N PRO A 68 -2.58 -1.99 -19.95
CA PRO A 68 -1.70 -1.21 -19.09
C PRO A 68 -1.37 0.12 -19.76
N SER A 69 -1.52 1.22 -19.04
CA SER A 69 -0.97 2.51 -19.46
C SER A 69 0.56 2.39 -19.51
N PHE A 70 1.22 3.08 -20.44
CA PHE A 70 2.69 3.06 -20.56
C PHE A 70 3.42 3.55 -19.28
N GLU A 71 2.72 4.24 -18.38
CA GLU A 71 3.11 4.49 -17.00
C GLU A 71 2.94 3.19 -16.19
N THR A 72 3.95 2.33 -16.28
CA THR A 72 3.90 0.97 -15.71
C THR A 72 4.05 1.03 -14.19
N LEU A 73 2.94 0.90 -13.48
CA LEU A 73 2.99 0.42 -12.10
C LEU A 73 3.56 -1.01 -12.08
N PRO A 74 4.25 -1.42 -11.01
CA PRO A 74 4.74 -2.79 -10.89
C PRO A 74 3.60 -3.80 -11.07
N ASP A 75 3.84 -4.85 -11.86
CA ASP A 75 2.94 -6.00 -12.06
C ASP A 75 3.32 -7.19 -11.16
N ASP A 76 4.29 -6.97 -10.26
CA ASP A 76 4.74 -7.96 -9.30
C ASP A 76 3.61 -8.36 -8.33
N PRO A 77 3.30 -9.66 -8.18
CA PRO A 77 2.23 -10.12 -7.29
C PRO A 77 2.39 -9.69 -5.83
N SER A 78 3.62 -9.53 -5.32
CA SER A 78 3.84 -9.10 -3.95
C SER A 78 3.54 -7.61 -3.77
N PHE A 79 3.89 -6.77 -4.76
CA PHE A 79 3.49 -5.37 -4.79
C PHE A 79 1.96 -5.23 -4.83
N ILE A 80 1.28 -5.98 -5.70
CA ILE A 80 -0.18 -5.92 -5.82
C ILE A 80 -0.84 -6.38 -4.51
N ALA A 81 -0.38 -7.48 -3.91
CA ALA A 81 -0.90 -7.96 -2.64
C ALA A 81 -0.70 -6.93 -1.51
N ALA A 82 0.48 -6.32 -1.41
CA ALA A 82 0.77 -5.29 -0.43
C ALA A 82 -0.10 -4.03 -0.65
N LEU A 83 -0.32 -3.62 -1.90
CA LEU A 83 -1.19 -2.50 -2.24
C LEU A 83 -2.63 -2.74 -1.77
N LEU A 84 -3.18 -3.92 -2.03
CA LEU A 84 -4.52 -4.29 -1.55
C LEU A 84 -4.57 -4.30 -0.02
N LEU A 85 -3.59 -4.91 0.64
CA LEU A 85 -3.54 -4.98 2.10
C LEU A 85 -3.45 -3.58 2.73
N VAL A 86 -2.54 -2.74 2.26
CA VAL A 86 -2.37 -1.37 2.77
C VAL A 86 -3.64 -0.55 2.57
N ARG A 87 -4.24 -0.65 1.37
CA ARG A 87 -5.50 0.03 1.06
C ARG A 87 -6.59 -0.34 2.06
N GLU A 88 -6.91 -1.62 2.16
CA GLU A 88 -8.02 -2.07 3.01
C GLU A 88 -7.75 -1.81 4.48
N LEU A 89 -6.51 -2.01 4.93
CA LEU A 89 -6.10 -1.69 6.31
C LEU A 89 -6.34 -0.20 6.62
N MET A 90 -5.98 0.70 5.71
CA MET A 90 -6.16 2.14 5.92
C MET A 90 -7.62 2.58 5.96
N HIS A 91 -8.49 1.95 5.16
CA HIS A 91 -9.93 2.24 5.17
C HIS A 91 -10.62 1.64 6.39
N HIS A 92 -10.45 0.34 6.63
CA HIS A 92 -11.17 -0.38 7.67
C HIS A 92 -10.75 0.02 9.08
N LEU A 93 -9.46 0.31 9.30
CA LEU A 93 -8.96 0.70 10.62
C LEU A 93 -8.90 2.23 10.80
N ASP A 94 -9.40 3.00 9.84
CA ASP A 94 -9.40 4.46 9.84
C ASP A 94 -8.00 5.08 10.07
N ILE A 95 -7.01 4.57 9.33
CA ILE A 95 -5.63 5.08 9.38
C ILE A 95 -5.46 6.13 8.29
N ALA A 96 -5.05 7.33 8.68
CA ALA A 96 -4.87 8.46 7.75
C ALA A 96 -3.55 8.36 6.97
N SER A 97 -2.49 7.88 7.61
CA SER A 97 -1.17 7.74 7.02
C SER A 97 -0.36 6.64 7.69
N ILE A 98 0.63 6.12 6.95
CA ILE A 98 1.65 5.19 7.44
C ILE A 98 2.98 5.92 7.43
N HIS A 99 3.69 5.91 8.56
CA HIS A 99 5.07 6.39 8.64
C HIS A 99 6.00 5.42 7.91
N ILE A 100 6.90 5.97 7.09
CA ILE A 100 7.86 5.19 6.31
C ILE A 100 9.19 5.26 7.07
N ASP A 101 9.59 4.14 7.67
CA ASP A 101 10.84 4.08 8.42
C ASP A 101 12.04 3.94 7.47
N GLU A 102 13.13 4.63 7.79
CA GLU A 102 14.39 4.50 7.05
C GLU A 102 15.10 3.18 7.40
N ARG A 103 14.64 2.03 6.92
CA ARG A 103 15.47 0.81 6.85
C ARG A 103 15.27 -0.02 5.59
N GLY A 104 16.15 0.26 4.63
CA GLY A 104 16.58 -0.65 3.57
C GLY A 104 18.04 -0.45 3.11
N GLN A 105 18.87 0.28 3.88
CA GLN A 105 20.29 0.53 3.53
C GLN A 105 21.28 0.02 4.59
N ALA A 106 20.95 -1.05 5.30
CA ALA A 106 21.92 -1.76 6.13
C ALA A 106 22.50 -2.96 5.35
N GLY A 107 23.54 -2.74 4.55
CA GLY A 107 24.34 -3.86 4.01
C GLY A 107 25.04 -3.65 2.67
N SER A 108 25.93 -2.66 2.53
CA SER A 108 27.13 -2.84 1.69
C SER A 108 28.22 -1.89 2.17
N LYS A 109 28.99 -2.35 3.16
CA LYS A 109 30.39 -1.95 3.31
C LYS A 109 31.21 -3.16 2.87
N GLY A 110 31.64 -3.13 1.62
CA GLY A 110 32.78 -3.90 1.12
C GLY A 110 33.98 -2.98 1.03
#